data_AF-A0A2G5F2K2-F1
#
_entry.id   AF-A0A2G5F2K2-F1
#
_cell.length_a   1.000
_cell.length_b   1.000
_cell.length_c   1.000
_cell.angle_alpha   90.00
_cell.angle_beta   90.00
_cell.angle_gamma   90.00
#
_symmetry.space_group_name_H-M   'P 1'
#
loop_
_entity.id
_entity.type
_entity.pdbx_description
1 polymer ?
#
loop_
_entity_poly.entity_id
_entity_poly.type
_entity_poly.pdbx_seq_one_letter_code
_entity_poly.pdbx_strand_id
1 'polypeptide(L)'
;MPAHGFSSKGDKDKNEAKTKVQRRDPYESLGVSRNSTDQEIKTAYRKMALKYHPDKNANDPKAADMFKEVTFSYNILSDPDKRRQYDTAGFEAIESESQDLELDLSSLGTVNTMFAALFSKLGVPIKTTVSATVLEEALNGAVTVHPLQLGQSLLKKVEKQCAHFYCVTVTEKEAQAGLVCRVQSPDKSKFKLLYFEQEENGGLSLALQEDSTKTGKVTSAGMYFLGFPVYRLDQAVNTVAAAKDPDTAFFKKLDGFQPCEISELKAGTHIFSVYGDNFFKSASYTIEVLCAAPFSEEKEKLRAVEAQILTKRVELSKFETEYREVLAQFTEMTSRYAQEMQAIDDLLKQRNAIHASYSTTPPLKRSSSGSKSRGSFKEPKTEEERPASQTNRKKYWTKDRLKKKKWYNIHLKVDKTKPC
;
A
#
# COMPACT_ATOMS: atom_id res chain seq x y z
N MET A 1 -34.12 55.99 7.21
CA MET A 1 -33.95 54.63 6.64
C MET A 1 -32.47 54.41 6.31
N PRO A 2 -31.98 53.15 6.23
CA PRO A 2 -30.56 52.78 6.38
C PRO A 2 -29.81 52.78 5.01
N ALA A 3 -28.57 52.29 4.79
CA ALA A 3 -27.72 51.34 5.52
C ALA A 3 -26.23 51.39 5.08
N HIS A 4 -25.38 50.61 5.77
CA HIS A 4 -24.02 50.14 5.40
C HIS A 4 -22.87 51.17 5.31
N GLY A 5 -21.63 50.86 5.74
CA GLY A 5 -21.18 49.65 6.45
C GLY A 5 -19.64 49.62 6.63
N PHE A 6 -19.17 49.47 7.86
CA PHE A 6 -17.75 49.22 8.17
C PHE A 6 -17.34 47.80 7.77
N SER A 7 -16.12 47.61 7.27
CA SER A 7 -15.47 46.29 7.24
C SER A 7 -13.96 46.43 7.38
N SER A 8 -13.40 45.74 8.37
CA SER A 8 -11.97 45.74 8.69
C SER A 8 -11.25 44.64 7.90
N LYS A 9 -10.08 44.92 7.33
CA LYS A 9 -9.20 43.92 6.71
C LYS A 9 -8.12 43.50 7.70
N GLY A 10 -8.37 42.39 8.38
CA GLY A 10 -7.35 41.65 9.14
C GLY A 10 -6.49 40.74 8.25
N ASP A 11 -5.46 40.16 8.87
CA ASP A 11 -4.37 39.41 8.25
C ASP A 11 -4.74 38.30 7.27
N LYS A 12 -3.83 38.10 6.31
CA LYS A 12 -3.74 36.88 5.48
C LYS A 12 -2.37 36.21 5.65
N ASP A 13 -2.07 35.79 6.87
CA ASP A 13 -1.13 34.70 7.11
C ASP A 13 -1.90 33.37 7.13
N LYS A 14 -1.74 32.56 6.07
CA LYS A 14 -2.17 31.14 6.05
C LYS A 14 -1.20 30.27 5.25
N ASN A 15 -0.04 30.07 5.86
CA ASN A 15 0.57 28.74 6.10
C ASN A 15 0.04 27.59 5.22
N GLU A 16 0.76 27.23 4.16
CA GLU A 16 0.49 26.05 3.33
C GLU A 16 0.90 24.76 4.05
N ALA A 17 0.00 24.23 4.89
CA ALA A 17 0.22 22.98 5.61
C ALA A 17 -0.16 21.75 4.75
N LYS A 18 0.85 20.95 4.41
CA LYS A 18 0.81 19.53 3.97
C LYS A 18 -0.58 18.87 3.90
N THR A 19 -1.07 18.60 2.69
CA THR A 19 -2.23 17.74 2.46
C THR A 19 -1.90 16.26 2.79
N LYS A 20 -2.03 15.86 4.07
CA LYS A 20 -2.38 14.47 4.39
C LYS A 20 -3.73 14.19 3.71
N VAL A 21 -3.88 13.05 3.03
CA VAL A 21 -5.19 12.60 2.54
C VAL A 21 -6.02 12.16 3.74
N GLN A 22 -6.83 13.07 4.29
CA GLN A 22 -7.77 12.73 5.36
C GLN A 22 -8.89 11.84 4.81
N ARG A 23 -9.05 10.66 5.40
CA ARG A 23 -10.25 9.82 5.23
C ARG A 23 -11.48 10.55 5.78
N ARG A 24 -12.67 10.27 5.25
CA ARG A 24 -13.90 10.90 5.73
C ARG A 24 -14.31 10.36 7.09
N ASP A 25 -14.99 11.18 7.88
CA ASP A 25 -15.56 10.75 9.17
C ASP A 25 -16.51 9.54 8.93
N PRO A 26 -16.45 8.47 9.76
CA PRO A 26 -17.29 7.29 9.61
C PRO A 26 -18.79 7.59 9.71
N TYR A 27 -19.18 8.53 10.57
CA TYR A 27 -20.57 8.95 10.75
C TYR A 27 -21.07 9.71 9.52
N GLU A 28 -20.26 10.60 8.95
CA GLU A 28 -20.56 11.28 7.69
C GLU A 28 -20.65 10.30 6.51
N SER A 29 -19.75 9.32 6.46
CA SER A 29 -19.66 8.33 5.38
C SER A 29 -20.85 7.37 5.34
N LEU A 30 -21.39 6.99 6.50
CA LEU A 30 -22.67 6.28 6.60
C LEU A 30 -23.89 7.23 6.50
N GLY A 31 -23.72 8.51 6.78
CA GLY A 31 -24.80 9.50 6.83
C GLY A 31 -25.67 9.38 8.09
N VAL A 32 -25.04 9.15 9.25
CA VAL A 32 -25.68 8.94 10.56
C VAL A 32 -25.15 9.94 11.60
N SER A 33 -25.84 10.06 12.74
CA SER A 33 -25.41 10.93 13.84
C SER A 33 -24.36 10.25 14.71
N ARG A 34 -23.51 11.03 15.40
CA ARG A 34 -22.62 10.50 16.46
C ARG A 34 -23.39 9.80 17.59
N ASN A 35 -24.64 10.21 17.82
CA ASN A 35 -25.54 9.60 18.81
C ASN A 35 -26.41 8.46 18.23
N SER A 36 -26.19 8.03 16.98
CA SER A 36 -27.03 6.98 16.36
C SER A 36 -26.87 5.63 17.05
N THR A 37 -27.97 4.90 17.14
CA THR A 37 -28.01 3.53 17.68
C THR A 37 -27.38 2.53 16.70
N ASP A 38 -26.94 1.38 17.19
CA ASP A 38 -26.32 0.33 16.37
C ASP A 38 -27.27 -0.15 15.26
N GLN A 39 -28.58 -0.14 15.53
CA GLN A 39 -29.62 -0.48 14.57
C GLN A 39 -29.79 0.58 13.47
N GLU A 40 -29.60 1.87 13.77
CA GLU A 40 -29.54 2.94 12.77
C GLU A 40 -28.28 2.80 11.91
N ILE A 41 -27.12 2.60 12.53
CA ILE A 41 -25.81 2.41 11.86
C ILE A 41 -25.89 1.22 10.89
N LYS A 42 -26.41 0.07 11.34
CA LYS A 42 -26.67 -1.13 10.54
C LYS A 42 -27.69 -0.92 9.43
N THR A 43 -28.62 0.01 9.58
CA THR A 43 -29.64 0.32 8.55
C THR A 43 -29.11 1.28 7.51
N ALA A 44 -28.36 2.31 7.92
CA ALA A 44 -27.65 3.23 7.04
C ALA A 44 -26.59 2.50 6.20
N TYR A 45 -25.79 1.63 6.82
CA TYR A 45 -24.83 0.78 6.10
C TYR A 45 -25.52 -0.09 5.05
N ARG A 46 -26.60 -0.81 5.39
CA ARG A 46 -27.37 -1.61 4.40
C ARG A 46 -27.86 -0.78 3.22
N LYS A 47 -28.34 0.45 3.47
CA LYS A 47 -28.79 1.39 2.43
C LYS A 47 -27.64 1.84 1.53
N MET A 48 -26.49 2.21 2.09
CA MET A 48 -25.31 2.64 1.33
C MET A 48 -24.64 1.48 0.58
N ALA A 49 -24.52 0.30 1.19
CA ALA A 49 -23.99 -0.90 0.57
C ALA A 49 -24.80 -1.35 -0.65
N LEU A 50 -26.14 -1.26 -0.59
CA LEU A 50 -27.03 -1.53 -1.73
C LEU A 50 -26.94 -0.47 -2.85
N LYS A 51 -26.60 0.77 -2.51
CA LYS A 51 -26.42 1.89 -3.45
C LYS A 51 -25.10 1.77 -4.22
N TYR A 52 -24.01 1.50 -3.50
CA TYR A 52 -22.65 1.40 -4.05
C TYR A 52 -22.23 -0.04 -4.41
N HIS A 53 -23.16 -1.00 -4.39
CA HIS A 53 -22.90 -2.41 -4.67
C HIS A 53 -22.22 -2.61 -6.03
N PRO A 54 -21.09 -3.32 -6.14
CA PRO A 54 -20.35 -3.43 -7.40
C PRO A 54 -21.11 -4.18 -8.49
N ASP A 55 -22.05 -5.09 -8.18
CA ASP A 55 -22.89 -5.71 -9.24
C ASP A 55 -23.84 -4.71 -9.92
N LYS A 56 -24.21 -3.62 -9.24
CA LYS A 56 -25.00 -2.52 -9.83
C LYS A 56 -24.12 -1.43 -10.45
N ASN A 57 -22.85 -1.39 -10.09
CA ASN A 57 -21.92 -0.30 -10.41
C ASN A 57 -20.58 -0.84 -10.98
N ALA A 58 -20.61 -1.92 -11.76
CA ALA A 58 -19.42 -2.72 -12.10
C ALA A 58 -18.31 -1.96 -12.85
N ASN A 59 -18.66 -0.85 -13.49
CA ASN A 59 -17.76 0.00 -14.26
C ASN A 59 -17.49 1.38 -13.63
N ASP A 60 -17.99 1.65 -12.41
CA ASP A 60 -17.76 2.93 -11.72
C ASP A 60 -16.71 2.78 -10.60
N PRO A 61 -15.46 3.24 -10.81
CA PRO A 61 -14.44 3.21 -9.76
C PRO A 61 -14.82 4.06 -8.53
N LYS A 62 -15.62 5.13 -8.72
CA LYS A 62 -16.08 5.96 -7.58
C LYS A 62 -17.06 5.21 -6.71
N ALA A 63 -17.93 4.37 -7.29
CA ALA A 63 -18.80 3.50 -6.52
C ALA A 63 -17.99 2.45 -5.74
N ALA A 64 -16.95 1.87 -6.34
CA ALA A 64 -16.06 0.94 -5.64
C ALA A 64 -15.33 1.60 -4.46
N ASP A 65 -14.82 2.83 -4.62
CA ASP A 65 -14.14 3.55 -3.54
C ASP A 65 -15.13 4.03 -2.46
N MET A 66 -16.32 4.51 -2.84
CA MET A 66 -17.40 4.80 -1.89
C MET A 66 -17.86 3.55 -1.13
N PHE A 67 -17.89 2.38 -1.76
CA PHE A 67 -18.23 1.12 -1.10
C PHE A 67 -17.16 0.72 -0.07
N LYS A 68 -15.87 0.92 -0.37
CA LYS A 68 -14.79 0.73 0.60
C LYS A 68 -14.94 1.68 1.80
N GLU A 69 -15.12 2.97 1.54
CA GLU A 69 -15.24 4.00 2.59
C GLU A 69 -16.45 3.73 3.50
N VAL A 70 -17.62 3.44 2.91
CA VAL A 70 -18.85 3.09 3.62
C VAL A 70 -18.66 1.88 4.53
N THR A 71 -17.98 0.82 4.08
CA THR A 71 -17.83 -0.36 4.94
C THR A 71 -16.69 -0.26 5.93
N PHE A 72 -15.60 0.44 5.62
CA PHE A 72 -14.59 0.80 6.61
C PHE A 72 -15.23 1.60 7.77
N SER A 73 -16.11 2.53 7.42
CA SER A 73 -16.92 3.30 8.38
C SER A 73 -17.84 2.41 9.22
N TYR A 74 -18.50 1.42 8.60
CA TYR A 74 -19.30 0.45 9.33
C TYR A 74 -18.46 -0.43 10.26
N ASN A 75 -17.26 -0.88 9.85
CA ASN A 75 -16.39 -1.70 10.71
C ASN A 75 -16.00 -0.99 12.01
N ILE A 76 -15.72 0.32 11.94
CA ILE A 76 -15.46 1.15 13.12
C ILE A 76 -16.73 1.33 13.96
N LEU A 77 -17.86 1.66 13.34
CA LEU A 77 -19.08 2.06 14.06
C LEU A 77 -19.98 0.91 14.53
N SER A 78 -19.80 -0.31 14.00
CA SER A 78 -20.59 -1.50 14.39
C SER A 78 -20.06 -2.21 15.63
N ASP A 79 -18.82 -1.91 16.01
CA ASP A 79 -18.10 -2.49 17.13
C ASP A 79 -18.02 -1.43 18.25
N PRO A 80 -18.61 -1.66 19.44
CA PRO A 80 -18.65 -0.67 20.50
C PRO A 80 -17.27 -0.19 20.97
N ASP A 81 -16.27 -1.08 20.98
CA ASP A 81 -14.92 -0.74 21.43
C ASP A 81 -14.19 0.09 20.37
N LYS A 82 -14.25 -0.31 19.08
CA LYS A 82 -13.67 0.48 17.98
C LYS A 82 -14.34 1.84 17.84
N ARG A 83 -15.67 1.91 18.00
CA ARG A 83 -16.43 3.17 18.01
C ARG A 83 -15.95 4.08 19.13
N ARG A 84 -15.79 3.56 20.35
CA ARG A 84 -15.28 4.30 21.50
C ARG A 84 -13.84 4.77 21.30
N GLN A 85 -12.96 3.93 20.74
CA GLN A 85 -11.59 4.33 20.39
C GLN A 85 -11.60 5.50 19.39
N TYR A 86 -12.37 5.38 18.31
CA TYR A 86 -12.52 6.43 17.29
C TYR A 86 -13.10 7.73 17.86
N ASP A 87 -14.12 7.66 18.70
CA ASP A 87 -14.70 8.85 19.34
C ASP A 87 -13.74 9.53 20.33
N THR A 88 -12.78 8.80 20.89
CA THR A 88 -11.80 9.32 21.86
C THR A 88 -10.56 9.93 21.18
N ALA A 89 -10.04 9.28 20.14
CA ALA A 89 -8.72 9.59 19.55
C ALA A 89 -8.72 9.71 18.01
N GLY A 90 -9.90 9.69 17.38
CA GLY A 90 -10.05 9.81 15.93
C GLY A 90 -9.38 8.69 15.15
N PHE A 91 -8.92 9.00 13.93
CA PHE A 91 -8.25 8.01 13.09
C PHE A 91 -6.86 7.59 13.59
N GLU A 92 -6.20 8.34 14.46
CA GLU A 92 -4.81 8.02 14.85
C GLU A 92 -4.73 6.78 15.77
N ALA A 93 -5.74 6.52 16.61
CA ALA A 93 -5.86 5.25 17.36
C ALA A 93 -6.33 4.08 16.49
N ILE A 94 -7.18 4.36 15.50
CA ILE A 94 -7.66 3.35 14.56
C ILE A 94 -6.54 2.93 13.60
N GLU A 95 -5.68 3.84 13.12
CA GLU A 95 -4.57 3.55 12.20
C GLU A 95 -3.44 2.69 12.81
N SER A 96 -3.33 2.60 14.14
CA SER A 96 -2.41 1.64 14.80
C SER A 96 -2.90 0.19 14.77
N GLU A 97 -4.22 -0.05 14.72
CA GLU A 97 -4.80 -1.41 14.63
C GLU A 97 -5.31 -1.75 13.21
N SER A 98 -5.62 -0.74 12.39
CA SER A 98 -6.38 -0.89 11.12
C SER A 98 -5.55 -0.74 9.84
N GLN A 99 -4.24 -0.97 9.90
CA GLN A 99 -3.46 -1.17 8.66
C GLN A 99 -3.83 -2.49 7.97
N ASP A 100 -4.32 -3.47 8.75
CA ASP A 100 -5.02 -4.64 8.24
C ASP A 100 -6.52 -4.51 8.44
N LEU A 101 -7.30 -4.74 7.38
CA LEU A 101 -8.76 -4.90 7.49
C LEU A 101 -9.08 -6.32 7.98
N GLU A 102 -8.88 -6.53 9.28
CA GLU A 102 -9.12 -7.81 9.94
C GLU A 102 -10.61 -7.98 10.27
N LEU A 103 -11.25 -8.96 9.62
CA LEU A 103 -12.62 -9.35 9.89
C LEU A 103 -12.63 -10.60 10.78
N ASP A 104 -13.07 -10.43 12.03
CA ASP A 104 -13.63 -11.56 12.77
C ASP A 104 -15.03 -11.89 12.26
N LEU A 105 -15.30 -13.20 12.18
CA LEU A 105 -16.47 -13.78 11.53
C LEU A 105 -17.23 -14.74 12.44
N SER A 106 -16.82 -14.84 13.70
CA SER A 106 -17.49 -15.66 14.73
C SER A 106 -18.91 -15.15 15.03
N SER A 107 -19.14 -13.85 14.87
CA SER A 107 -20.35 -13.11 15.24
C SER A 107 -21.36 -12.89 14.09
N LEU A 108 -21.25 -13.65 12.99
CA LEU A 108 -21.75 -13.18 11.69
C LEU A 108 -23.22 -13.40 11.36
N GLY A 109 -23.83 -12.38 10.74
CA GLY A 109 -25.05 -12.47 9.95
C GLY A 109 -24.83 -12.20 8.45
N THR A 110 -25.87 -12.37 7.64
CA THR A 110 -25.87 -12.37 6.15
C THR A 110 -25.13 -11.19 5.48
N VAL A 111 -25.04 -10.03 6.12
CA VAL A 111 -24.52 -8.80 5.51
C VAL A 111 -23.00 -8.84 5.33
N ASN A 112 -22.25 -9.38 6.30
CA ASN A 112 -20.79 -9.43 6.21
C ASN A 112 -20.31 -10.56 5.28
N THR A 113 -21.13 -11.61 5.09
CA THR A 113 -20.92 -12.62 4.04
C THR A 113 -21.02 -11.99 2.65
N MET A 114 -21.97 -11.08 2.41
CA MET A 114 -22.01 -10.32 1.15
C MET A 114 -20.78 -9.42 1.02
N PHE A 115 -20.38 -8.73 2.10
CA PHE A 115 -19.20 -7.86 2.10
C PHE A 115 -17.92 -8.58 1.62
N ALA A 116 -17.63 -9.75 2.18
CA ALA A 116 -16.44 -10.53 1.83
C ALA A 116 -16.42 -10.97 0.35
N ALA A 117 -17.58 -11.29 -0.24
CA ALA A 117 -17.69 -11.66 -1.65
C ALA A 117 -17.27 -10.49 -2.55
N LEU A 118 -17.72 -9.28 -2.19
CA LEU A 118 -17.52 -8.07 -2.97
C LEU A 118 -16.08 -7.57 -2.86
N PHE A 119 -15.47 -7.63 -1.67
CA PHE A 119 -14.06 -7.29 -1.50
C PHE A 119 -13.13 -8.29 -2.21
N SER A 120 -13.44 -9.59 -2.14
CA SER A 120 -12.73 -10.61 -2.93
C SER A 120 -12.88 -10.40 -4.44
N LYS A 121 -14.03 -9.87 -4.91
CA LYS A 121 -14.28 -9.54 -6.32
C LYS A 121 -13.58 -8.25 -6.76
N LEU A 122 -13.42 -7.29 -5.85
CA LEU A 122 -12.67 -6.04 -6.05
C LEU A 122 -11.14 -6.21 -5.87
N GLY A 123 -10.65 -7.41 -5.58
CA GLY A 123 -9.23 -7.71 -5.42
C GLY A 123 -8.60 -7.11 -4.15
N VAL A 124 -9.42 -6.65 -3.20
CA VAL A 124 -8.93 -6.12 -1.91
C VAL A 124 -8.58 -7.29 -1.00
N PRO A 125 -7.35 -7.39 -0.46
CA PRO A 125 -7.04 -8.39 0.55
C PRO A 125 -7.86 -8.09 1.80
N ILE A 126 -8.64 -9.08 2.24
CA ILE A 126 -9.29 -9.12 3.53
C ILE A 126 -8.42 -10.00 4.41
N LYS A 127 -7.97 -9.49 5.56
CA LYS A 127 -7.36 -10.31 6.59
C LYS A 127 -8.48 -10.93 7.42
N THR A 128 -8.33 -12.20 7.75
CA THR A 128 -9.34 -13.02 8.42
C THR A 128 -8.74 -13.56 9.70
N THR A 129 -9.54 -13.72 10.74
CA THR A 129 -9.14 -14.49 11.93
C THR A 129 -9.42 -15.99 11.74
N VAL A 130 -8.96 -16.81 12.68
CA VAL A 130 -9.56 -18.14 12.91
C VAL A 130 -10.83 -17.93 13.75
N SER A 131 -11.92 -18.63 13.44
CA SER A 131 -13.18 -18.50 14.18
C SER A 131 -12.98 -18.79 15.68
N ALA A 132 -13.50 -17.92 16.55
CA ALA A 132 -13.46 -18.10 18.00
C ALA A 132 -14.04 -19.46 18.42
N THR A 133 -15.11 -19.91 17.74
CA THR A 133 -15.72 -21.24 17.99
C THR A 133 -14.73 -22.38 17.82
N VAL A 134 -13.85 -22.32 16.81
CA VAL A 134 -12.83 -23.36 16.55
C VAL A 134 -11.73 -23.31 17.61
N LEU A 135 -11.37 -22.11 18.07
CA LEU A 135 -10.38 -21.92 19.13
C LEU A 135 -10.92 -22.36 20.49
N GLU A 136 -12.19 -22.07 20.80
CA GLU A 136 -12.88 -22.55 22.01
C GLU A 136 -13.07 -24.06 22.01
N GLU A 137 -13.48 -24.67 20.89
CA GLU A 137 -13.55 -26.13 20.76
C GLU A 137 -12.17 -26.78 20.96
N ALA A 138 -11.11 -26.19 20.41
CA ALA A 138 -9.74 -26.67 20.56
C ALA A 138 -9.25 -26.55 22.02
N LEU A 139 -9.46 -25.39 22.65
CA LEU A 139 -9.07 -25.11 24.03
C LEU A 139 -9.81 -25.98 25.05
N ASN A 140 -11.05 -26.37 24.75
CA ASN A 140 -11.84 -27.29 25.57
C ASN A 140 -11.58 -28.78 25.25
N GLY A 141 -10.66 -29.11 24.34
CA GLY A 141 -10.36 -30.49 23.96
C GLY A 141 -11.48 -31.20 23.19
N ALA A 142 -12.45 -30.46 22.64
CA ALA A 142 -13.63 -31.00 21.95
C ALA A 142 -13.38 -31.36 20.47
N VAL A 143 -12.18 -31.10 19.95
CA VAL A 143 -11.84 -31.31 18.53
C VAL A 143 -11.36 -32.73 18.23
N THR A 144 -11.72 -33.25 17.04
CA THR A 144 -11.24 -34.56 16.58
C THR A 144 -9.87 -34.45 15.92
N VAL A 145 -8.84 -34.99 16.60
CA VAL A 145 -7.45 -35.01 16.13
C VAL A 145 -7.15 -36.32 15.40
N HIS A 146 -6.59 -36.25 14.19
CA HIS A 146 -6.28 -37.40 13.34
C HIS A 146 -4.78 -37.70 13.32
N PRO A 147 -4.34 -38.97 13.43
CA PRO A 147 -2.91 -39.29 13.31
C PRO A 147 -2.41 -39.03 11.88
N LEU A 148 -1.24 -38.39 11.78
CA LEU A 148 -0.50 -38.16 10.54
C LEU A 148 0.94 -38.67 10.70
N GLN A 149 1.35 -39.58 9.82
CA GLN A 149 2.70 -40.16 9.86
C GLN A 149 3.71 -39.25 9.15
N LEU A 150 4.94 -39.18 9.67
CA LEU A 150 6.02 -38.44 9.03
C LEU A 150 6.31 -39.02 7.63
N GLY A 151 6.45 -38.15 6.64
CA GLY A 151 6.61 -38.53 5.23
C GLY A 151 5.31 -38.94 4.52
N GLN A 152 4.18 -39.03 5.21
CA GLN A 152 2.90 -39.33 4.57
C GLN A 152 2.18 -38.03 4.17
N SER A 153 1.78 -37.95 2.90
CA SER A 153 0.86 -36.90 2.43
C SER A 153 -0.59 -37.36 2.53
N LEU A 154 -1.48 -36.45 2.94
CA LEU A 154 -2.90 -36.72 3.15
C LEU A 154 -3.75 -35.67 2.43
N LEU A 155 -4.54 -36.11 1.44
CA LEU A 155 -5.52 -35.28 0.74
C LEU A 155 -6.82 -35.21 1.55
N LYS A 156 -7.26 -33.99 1.88
CA LYS A 156 -8.51 -33.71 2.61
C LYS A 156 -9.21 -32.46 2.05
N LYS A 157 -10.45 -32.26 2.48
CA LYS A 157 -11.30 -31.12 2.12
C LYS A 157 -11.95 -30.61 3.41
N VAL A 158 -11.54 -29.43 3.88
CA VAL A 158 -12.13 -28.78 5.06
C VAL A 158 -13.21 -27.82 4.61
N GLU A 159 -14.34 -27.79 5.32
CA GLU A 159 -15.40 -26.82 5.05
C GLU A 159 -15.01 -25.41 5.52
N LYS A 160 -15.72 -24.40 5.00
CA LYS A 160 -15.47 -23.00 5.34
C LYS A 160 -15.60 -22.76 6.85
N GLN A 161 -14.67 -21.99 7.42
CA GLN A 161 -14.59 -21.67 8.85
C GLN A 161 -14.49 -22.89 9.80
N CYS A 162 -14.27 -24.09 9.27
CA CYS A 162 -13.96 -25.30 10.04
C CYS A 162 -12.45 -25.55 10.04
N ALA A 163 -11.98 -26.42 10.94
CA ALA A 163 -10.59 -26.86 10.97
C ALA A 163 -10.50 -28.40 11.05
N HIS A 164 -9.45 -28.96 10.47
CA HIS A 164 -9.07 -30.36 10.64
C HIS A 164 -7.75 -30.46 11.39
N PHE A 165 -7.78 -31.11 12.55
CA PHE A 165 -6.63 -31.27 13.44
C PHE A 165 -5.90 -32.59 13.19
N TYR A 166 -4.58 -32.54 13.30
CA TYR A 166 -3.65 -33.64 13.05
C TYR A 166 -2.62 -33.74 14.16
N CYS A 167 -2.38 -34.94 14.67
CA CYS A 167 -1.25 -35.21 15.57
C CYS A 167 -0.12 -35.92 14.83
N VAL A 168 1.11 -35.49 15.11
CA VAL A 168 2.35 -36.11 14.64
C VAL A 168 3.21 -36.42 15.86
N THR A 169 3.61 -37.69 16.01
CA THR A 169 4.58 -38.09 17.05
C THR A 169 5.99 -37.99 16.50
N VAL A 170 6.88 -37.38 17.28
CA VAL A 170 8.22 -36.97 16.90
C VAL A 170 9.22 -37.56 17.89
N THR A 171 10.21 -38.31 17.38
CA THR A 171 11.32 -38.84 18.19
C THR A 171 12.40 -37.78 18.43
N GLU A 172 13.27 -38.00 19.42
CA GLU A 172 14.41 -37.11 19.70
C GLU A 172 15.32 -36.88 18.48
N LYS A 173 15.51 -37.91 17.65
CA LYS A 173 16.33 -37.83 16.44
C LYS A 173 15.68 -36.95 15.37
N GLU A 174 14.36 -37.01 15.23
CA GLU A 174 13.60 -36.19 14.28
C GLU A 174 13.49 -34.75 14.77
N ALA A 175 13.30 -34.53 16.08
CA ALA A 175 13.36 -33.22 16.71
C ALA A 175 14.72 -32.53 16.47
N GLN A 176 15.83 -33.24 16.69
CA GLN A 176 17.19 -32.72 16.42
C GLN A 176 17.46 -32.47 14.92
N ALA A 177 16.94 -33.31 14.04
CA ALA A 177 17.04 -33.10 12.60
C ALA A 177 16.23 -31.88 12.13
N GLY A 178 15.08 -31.64 12.78
CA GLY A 178 14.10 -30.63 12.44
C GLY A 178 12.93 -31.18 11.63
N LEU A 179 11.86 -30.39 11.54
CA LEU A 179 10.59 -30.78 10.92
C LEU A 179 10.05 -29.67 10.00
N VAL A 180 9.35 -30.07 8.96
CA VAL A 180 8.62 -29.15 8.06
C VAL A 180 7.19 -29.65 7.89
N CYS A 181 6.22 -28.88 8.38
CA CYS A 181 4.81 -29.09 8.04
C CYS A 181 4.49 -28.27 6.79
N ARG A 182 4.03 -28.91 5.71
CA ARG A 182 3.63 -28.24 4.47
C ARG A 182 2.20 -28.57 4.10
N VAL A 183 1.47 -27.55 3.65
CA VAL A 183 0.10 -27.68 3.14
C VAL A 183 0.02 -27.03 1.77
N GLN A 184 -0.61 -27.69 0.81
CA GLN A 184 -0.79 -27.17 -0.55
C GLN A 184 -2.22 -27.40 -1.06
N SER A 185 -2.76 -26.44 -1.81
CA SER A 185 -4.06 -26.57 -2.50
C SER A 185 -3.90 -26.35 -4.01
N PRO A 186 -4.16 -27.38 -4.85
CA PRO A 186 -4.13 -27.23 -6.31
C PRO A 186 -5.26 -26.30 -6.81
N ASP A 187 -6.38 -26.27 -6.09
CA ASP A 187 -7.54 -25.41 -6.36
C ASP A 187 -7.29 -23.92 -6.03
N LYS A 188 -6.10 -23.59 -5.52
CA LYS A 188 -5.72 -22.25 -5.00
C LYS A 188 -6.67 -21.79 -3.88
N SER A 189 -7.10 -22.72 -3.05
CA SER A 189 -7.97 -22.43 -1.91
C SER A 189 -7.25 -21.52 -0.93
N LYS A 190 -7.99 -20.59 -0.29
CA LYS A 190 -7.52 -19.94 0.93
C LYS A 190 -7.69 -20.88 2.11
N PHE A 191 -6.64 -21.04 2.89
CA PHE A 191 -6.62 -21.79 4.14
C PHE A 191 -5.57 -21.18 5.08
N LYS A 192 -5.59 -21.59 6.35
CA LYS A 192 -4.50 -21.33 7.30
C LYS A 192 -3.91 -22.63 7.78
N LEU A 193 -2.59 -22.69 7.89
CA LEU A 193 -1.90 -23.72 8.64
C LEU A 193 -1.70 -23.18 10.06
N LEU A 194 -2.11 -23.97 11.05
CA LEU A 194 -2.05 -23.64 12.46
C LEU A 194 -1.21 -24.69 13.19
N TYR A 195 -0.51 -24.27 14.23
CA TYR A 195 0.17 -25.16 15.19
C TYR A 195 -0.34 -24.85 16.59
N PHE A 196 -0.62 -25.89 17.35
CA PHE A 196 -1.17 -25.82 18.70
C PHE A 196 -0.25 -26.49 19.70
N GLU A 197 -0.07 -25.86 20.86
CA GLU A 197 0.52 -26.49 22.03
C GLU A 197 -0.56 -27.17 22.87
N GLN A 198 -0.19 -28.22 23.58
CA GLN A 198 -1.10 -29.00 24.41
C GLN A 198 -1.06 -28.49 25.86
N GLU A 199 -2.21 -28.07 26.36
CA GLU A 199 -2.40 -27.58 27.72
C GLU A 199 -2.52 -28.73 28.74
N GLU A 200 -2.24 -28.46 30.01
CA GLU A 200 -2.31 -29.45 31.10
C GLU A 200 -3.72 -30.06 31.27
N ASN A 201 -4.77 -29.31 30.91
CA ASN A 201 -6.16 -29.76 30.94
C ASN A 201 -6.56 -30.65 29.73
N GLY A 202 -5.63 -30.94 28.81
CA GLY A 202 -5.89 -31.65 27.56
C GLY A 202 -6.42 -30.79 26.42
N GLY A 203 -6.58 -29.48 26.65
CA GLY A 203 -6.92 -28.48 25.64
C GLY A 203 -5.77 -28.17 24.69
N LEU A 204 -6.06 -27.37 23.67
CA LEU A 204 -5.11 -26.94 22.65
C LEU A 204 -5.10 -25.42 22.54
N SER A 205 -3.96 -24.78 22.83
CA SER A 205 -3.75 -23.35 22.67
C SER A 205 -3.07 -23.06 21.32
N LEU A 206 -3.53 -22.02 20.62
CA LEU A 206 -2.96 -21.66 19.31
C LEU A 206 -1.59 -20.99 19.51
N ALA A 207 -0.54 -21.62 19.02
CA ALA A 207 0.85 -21.18 19.22
C ALA A 207 1.49 -20.59 17.94
N LEU A 208 1.10 -21.05 16.74
CA LEU A 208 1.48 -20.37 15.48
C LEU A 208 0.34 -20.39 14.46
N GLN A 209 0.35 -19.37 13.59
CA GLN A 209 -0.46 -19.29 12.38
C GLN A 209 0.44 -18.99 11.15
N GLU A 210 0.07 -19.58 10.01
CA GLU A 210 0.59 -19.22 8.69
C GLU A 210 -0.55 -19.19 7.66
N ASP A 211 -0.66 -18.09 6.93
CA ASP A 211 -1.69 -17.90 5.90
C ASP A 211 -1.27 -18.55 4.57
N SER A 212 -2.22 -19.15 3.85
CA SER A 212 -1.92 -19.72 2.53
C SER A 212 -1.56 -18.62 1.52
N THR A 213 -0.35 -18.69 0.97
CA THR A 213 0.14 -17.77 -0.08
C THR A 213 0.10 -18.43 -1.45
N LYS A 214 0.09 -17.64 -2.54
CA LYS A 214 0.04 -18.17 -3.91
C LYS A 214 1.46 -18.51 -4.41
N THR A 215 1.76 -19.80 -4.51
CA THR A 215 3.06 -20.31 -4.96
C THR A 215 2.92 -20.94 -6.35
N GLY A 216 3.30 -20.17 -7.38
CA GLY A 216 3.21 -20.61 -8.77
C GLY A 216 1.77 -20.91 -9.21
N LYS A 217 1.44 -22.20 -9.37
CA LYS A 217 0.12 -22.68 -9.80
C LYS A 217 -0.79 -23.09 -8.63
N VAL A 218 -0.28 -23.21 -7.40
CA VAL A 218 -1.03 -23.65 -6.21
C VAL A 218 -1.12 -22.52 -5.18
N THR A 219 -1.87 -22.73 -4.10
CA THR A 219 -1.62 -22.01 -2.83
C THR A 219 -0.92 -22.95 -1.85
N SER A 220 -0.09 -22.40 -0.96
CA SER A 220 0.70 -23.16 0.01
C SER A 220 0.90 -22.39 1.32
N ALA A 221 0.98 -23.11 2.43
CA ALA A 221 1.54 -22.63 3.69
C ALA A 221 2.59 -23.64 4.19
N GLY A 222 3.56 -23.17 4.98
CA GLY A 222 4.60 -24.02 5.53
C GLY A 222 5.09 -23.52 6.88
N MET A 223 5.33 -24.43 7.81
CA MET A 223 5.99 -24.17 9.09
C MET A 223 7.29 -24.97 9.16
N TYR A 224 8.36 -24.32 9.61
CA TYR A 224 9.73 -24.79 9.47
C TYR A 224 10.42 -24.78 10.84
N PHE A 225 10.54 -25.96 11.45
CA PHE A 225 11.12 -26.15 12.77
C PHE A 225 12.51 -26.78 12.63
N LEU A 226 13.48 -25.98 12.20
CA LEU A 226 14.77 -26.48 11.72
C LEU A 226 15.89 -26.52 12.77
N GLY A 227 15.66 -26.18 14.04
CA GLY A 227 16.76 -26.17 15.02
C GLY A 227 17.72 -24.98 14.84
N PHE A 228 17.19 -23.88 14.32
CA PHE A 228 17.80 -22.54 14.23
C PHE A 228 16.73 -21.54 13.79
N PRO A 229 16.86 -20.22 14.08
CA PRO A 229 15.88 -19.21 13.67
C PRO A 229 15.68 -19.19 12.15
N VAL A 230 14.47 -19.51 11.70
CA VAL A 230 14.00 -19.37 10.31
C VAL A 230 13.26 -18.04 10.20
N TYR A 231 13.31 -17.37 9.05
CA TYR A 231 12.75 -16.03 8.88
C TYR A 231 11.59 -15.99 7.89
N ARG A 232 10.53 -15.27 8.25
CA ARG A 232 9.41 -14.90 7.37
C ARG A 232 9.63 -13.49 6.82
N LEU A 233 9.35 -13.28 5.54
CA LEU A 233 9.29 -11.94 4.95
C LEU A 233 7.83 -11.51 4.81
N ASP A 234 7.35 -10.67 5.72
CA ASP A 234 6.06 -10.01 5.53
C ASP A 234 6.15 -8.98 4.40
N GLN A 235 5.38 -9.21 3.34
CA GLN A 235 5.31 -8.34 2.17
C GLN A 235 4.28 -7.21 2.34
N ALA A 236 3.36 -7.29 3.30
CA ALA A 236 2.36 -6.24 3.57
C ALA A 236 3.07 -4.93 3.97
N VAL A 237 4.00 -5.01 4.93
CA VAL A 237 4.88 -3.90 5.37
C VAL A 237 5.53 -3.17 4.18
N ASN A 238 6.01 -3.93 3.20
CA ASN A 238 6.70 -3.41 2.02
C ASN A 238 5.75 -2.71 1.02
N THR A 239 4.52 -3.20 0.85
CA THR A 239 3.55 -2.60 -0.09
C THR A 239 3.07 -1.21 0.35
N VAL A 240 2.95 -0.97 1.65
CA VAL A 240 2.57 0.34 2.21
C VAL A 240 3.68 1.39 2.03
N ALA A 241 4.95 0.99 2.15
CA ALA A 241 6.10 1.87 1.89
C ALA A 241 6.16 2.30 0.41
N ALA A 242 5.93 1.37 -0.52
CA ALA A 242 5.97 1.61 -1.96
C ALA A 242 4.94 2.64 -2.48
N ALA A 243 3.85 2.88 -1.74
CA ALA A 243 2.81 3.82 -2.13
C ALA A 243 3.15 5.30 -1.90
N LYS A 244 4.24 5.62 -1.17
CA LYS A 244 4.59 7.00 -0.78
C LYS A 244 5.81 7.56 -1.50
N ASP A 245 6.85 6.74 -1.68
CA ASP A 245 8.14 7.16 -2.27
C ASP A 245 8.95 5.91 -2.71
N PRO A 246 9.45 5.83 -3.97
CA PRO A 246 10.23 4.69 -4.43
C PRO A 246 11.55 4.48 -3.69
N ASP A 247 12.19 5.55 -3.20
CA ASP A 247 13.47 5.41 -2.49
C ASP A 247 13.25 4.82 -1.09
N THR A 248 12.27 5.34 -0.35
CA THR A 248 11.78 4.74 0.91
C THR A 248 11.32 3.29 0.72
N ALA A 249 10.74 2.93 -0.44
CA ALA A 249 10.36 1.54 -0.74
C ALA A 249 11.56 0.59 -0.86
N PHE A 250 12.70 1.08 -1.37
CA PHE A 250 13.93 0.31 -1.47
C PHE A 250 14.55 0.07 -0.07
N PHE A 251 14.67 1.10 0.75
CA PHE A 251 15.29 0.97 2.08
C PHE A 251 14.46 0.10 3.04
N LYS A 252 13.13 0.20 2.98
CA LYS A 252 12.22 -0.60 3.82
C LYS A 252 12.04 -2.05 3.39
N LYS A 253 12.61 -2.47 2.26
CA LYS A 253 12.37 -3.78 1.63
C LYS A 253 12.62 -5.00 2.54
N LEU A 254 13.43 -4.84 3.59
CA LEU A 254 13.76 -5.88 4.57
C LEU A 254 13.17 -5.62 5.96
N ASP A 255 12.31 -4.60 6.15
CA ASP A 255 11.68 -4.28 7.45
C ASP A 255 10.79 -5.43 7.94
N GLY A 256 10.06 -6.06 7.01
CA GLY A 256 9.21 -7.24 7.28
C GLY A 256 9.96 -8.57 7.41
N PHE A 257 11.30 -8.60 7.36
CA PHE A 257 12.08 -9.84 7.51
C PHE A 257 12.28 -10.17 8.99
N GLN A 258 11.41 -11.00 9.56
CA GLN A 258 11.34 -11.27 11.00
C GLN A 258 11.51 -12.77 11.30
N PRO A 259 12.13 -13.14 12.43
CA PRO A 259 12.26 -14.54 12.83
C PRO A 259 10.89 -15.14 13.15
N CYS A 260 10.67 -16.40 12.80
CA CYS A 260 9.54 -17.18 13.26
C CYS A 260 9.66 -17.44 14.78
N GLU A 261 8.54 -17.33 15.49
CA GLU A 261 8.51 -17.39 16.97
C GLU A 261 8.93 -18.77 17.52
N ILE A 262 8.53 -19.85 16.84
CA ILE A 262 8.96 -21.22 17.16
C ILE A 262 9.76 -21.77 15.98
N SER A 263 11.02 -22.10 16.25
CA SER A 263 11.98 -22.63 15.27
C SER A 263 12.43 -24.06 15.55
N GLU A 264 11.99 -24.65 16.66
CA GLU A 264 12.38 -25.99 17.12
C GLU A 264 11.18 -26.70 17.75
N LEU A 265 11.09 -28.02 17.58
CA LEU A 265 10.10 -28.86 18.27
C LEU A 265 10.83 -29.89 19.13
N LYS A 266 10.30 -30.17 20.32
CA LYS A 266 10.82 -31.22 21.21
C LYS A 266 10.38 -32.61 20.72
N ALA A 267 10.97 -33.68 21.25
CA ALA A 267 10.37 -35.00 21.14
C ALA A 267 9.00 -35.02 21.84
N GLY A 268 8.01 -35.68 21.26
CA GLY A 268 6.63 -35.69 21.78
C GLY A 268 5.58 -35.71 20.67
N THR A 269 4.34 -35.41 21.03
CA THR A 269 3.21 -35.30 20.10
C THR A 269 2.94 -33.83 19.81
N HIS A 270 2.85 -33.48 18.53
CA HIS A 270 2.67 -32.11 18.03
C HIS A 270 1.38 -32.00 17.24
N ILE A 271 0.63 -30.91 17.44
CA ILE A 271 -0.69 -30.72 16.84
C ILE A 271 -0.64 -29.64 15.76
N PHE A 272 -0.97 -30.05 14.54
CA PHE A 272 -1.16 -29.16 13.39
C PHE A 272 -2.63 -29.11 13.02
N SER A 273 -3.09 -27.99 12.45
CA SER A 273 -4.46 -27.89 11.96
C SER A 273 -4.52 -27.14 10.63
N VAL A 274 -5.47 -27.51 9.77
CA VAL A 274 -5.75 -26.79 8.53
C VAL A 274 -7.15 -26.19 8.62
N TYR A 275 -7.21 -24.85 8.68
CA TYR A 275 -8.44 -24.08 8.80
C TYR A 275 -8.92 -23.58 7.42
N GLY A 276 -10.21 -23.79 7.15
CA GLY A 276 -10.89 -23.39 5.91
C GLY A 276 -11.16 -21.89 5.83
N ASP A 277 -10.13 -21.11 5.57
CA ASP A 277 -10.15 -19.64 5.52
C ASP A 277 -11.05 -19.02 4.41
N ASN A 278 -11.54 -19.83 3.48
CA ASN A 278 -12.37 -19.37 2.39
C ASN A 278 -13.86 -19.22 2.82
N PHE A 279 -14.34 -17.98 2.86
CA PHE A 279 -15.72 -17.57 3.16
C PHE A 279 -16.84 -18.32 2.41
N PHE A 280 -16.59 -18.79 1.18
CA PHE A 280 -17.64 -19.27 0.25
C PHE A 280 -17.49 -20.72 -0.18
N LYS A 281 -16.29 -21.27 -0.08
CA LYS A 281 -15.98 -22.62 -0.56
C LYS A 281 -15.15 -23.34 0.49
N SER A 282 -15.41 -24.63 0.67
CA SER A 282 -14.45 -25.56 1.25
C SER A 282 -13.04 -25.42 0.63
N ALA A 283 -12.00 -25.65 1.42
CA ALA A 283 -10.63 -25.75 0.92
C ALA A 283 -10.23 -27.22 0.72
N SER A 284 -9.92 -27.62 -0.52
CA SER A 284 -9.25 -28.89 -0.81
C SER A 284 -7.74 -28.70 -0.62
N TYR A 285 -7.07 -29.58 0.13
CA TYR A 285 -5.63 -29.47 0.38
C TYR A 285 -4.98 -30.84 0.59
N THR A 286 -3.67 -30.87 0.37
CA THR A 286 -2.79 -31.94 0.81
C THR A 286 -1.93 -31.41 1.96
N ILE A 287 -1.94 -32.09 3.12
CA ILE A 287 -1.02 -31.84 4.24
C ILE A 287 0.02 -32.96 4.30
N GLU A 288 1.24 -32.61 4.69
CA GLU A 288 2.36 -33.54 4.86
C GLU A 288 3.34 -32.95 5.89
N VAL A 289 3.84 -33.78 6.80
CA VAL A 289 4.90 -33.37 7.74
C VAL A 289 6.15 -34.20 7.46
N LEU A 290 7.27 -33.52 7.23
CA LEU A 290 8.54 -34.10 6.81
C LEU A 290 9.59 -33.96 7.92
N CYS A 291 10.34 -35.03 8.17
CA CYS A 291 11.63 -34.94 8.85
C CYS A 291 12.63 -34.21 7.93
N ALA A 292 13.36 -33.24 8.48
CA ALA A 292 14.34 -32.43 7.75
C ALA A 292 15.70 -33.14 7.58
N ALA A 293 15.91 -34.32 8.18
CA ALA A 293 17.17 -35.08 8.08
C ALA A 293 17.69 -35.31 6.64
N PRO A 294 16.84 -35.60 5.63
CA PRO A 294 17.30 -35.76 4.25
C PRO A 294 17.75 -34.46 3.57
N PHE A 295 17.42 -33.30 4.14
CA PHE A 295 17.61 -31.97 3.55
C PHE A 295 18.73 -31.17 4.24
N SER A 296 19.76 -31.86 4.75
CA SER A 296 20.82 -31.24 5.56
C SER A 296 21.64 -30.20 4.79
N GLU A 297 21.83 -30.37 3.48
CA GLU A 297 22.55 -29.40 2.65
C GLU A 297 21.70 -28.15 2.39
N GLU A 298 20.42 -28.31 2.09
CA GLU A 298 19.46 -27.22 1.94
C GLU A 298 19.26 -26.45 3.23
N LYS A 299 19.28 -27.15 4.38
CA LYS A 299 19.19 -26.58 5.72
C LYS A 299 20.35 -25.61 6.02
N GLU A 300 21.59 -26.01 5.75
CA GLU A 300 22.76 -25.12 5.91
C GLU A 300 22.79 -24.00 4.86
N LYS A 301 22.38 -24.27 3.61
CA LYS A 301 22.22 -23.23 2.57
C LYS A 301 21.21 -22.16 2.98
N LEU A 302 20.06 -22.56 3.53
CA LEU A 302 19.03 -21.64 4.02
C LEU A 302 19.61 -20.74 5.13
N ARG A 303 20.20 -21.34 6.17
CA ARG A 303 20.85 -20.62 7.27
C ARG A 303 21.90 -19.61 6.77
N ALA A 304 22.73 -20.01 5.80
CA ALA A 304 23.75 -19.14 5.22
C ALA A 304 23.17 -17.98 4.40
N VAL A 305 22.06 -18.19 3.68
CA VAL A 305 21.36 -17.14 2.92
C VAL A 305 20.63 -16.18 3.87
N GLU A 306 19.96 -16.68 4.90
CA GLU A 306 19.27 -15.83 5.89
C GLU A 306 20.27 -14.94 6.65
N ALA A 307 21.44 -15.47 7.04
CA ALA A 307 22.53 -14.68 7.63
C ALA A 307 23.04 -13.57 6.69
N GLN A 308 23.11 -13.82 5.37
CA GLN A 308 23.44 -12.79 4.38
C GLN A 308 22.33 -11.73 4.25
N ILE A 309 21.05 -12.12 4.30
CA ILE A 309 19.92 -11.17 4.29
C ILE A 309 19.95 -10.27 5.52
N LEU A 310 20.22 -10.82 6.72
CA LEU A 310 20.38 -10.04 7.95
C LEU A 310 21.55 -9.06 7.86
N THR A 311 22.70 -9.50 7.33
CA THR A 311 23.85 -8.63 7.08
C THR A 311 23.46 -7.49 6.12
N LYS A 312 22.76 -7.81 5.03
CA LYS A 312 22.27 -6.80 4.07
C LYS A 312 21.23 -5.86 4.68
N ARG A 313 20.39 -6.29 5.63
CA ARG A 313 19.46 -5.41 6.36
C ARG A 313 20.20 -4.35 7.18
N VAL A 314 21.28 -4.74 7.87
CA VAL A 314 22.12 -3.80 8.64
C VAL A 314 22.87 -2.84 7.71
N GLU A 315 23.42 -3.32 6.61
CA GLU A 315 24.06 -2.48 5.58
C GLU A 315 23.07 -1.48 4.95
N LEU A 316 21.85 -1.93 4.63
CA LEU A 316 20.81 -1.11 4.02
C LEU A 316 20.35 0.04 4.92
N SER A 317 20.26 -0.19 6.23
CA SER A 317 19.93 0.85 7.21
C SER A 317 21.03 1.91 7.37
N LYS A 318 22.31 1.50 7.31
CA LYS A 318 23.44 2.44 7.26
C LYS A 318 23.42 3.27 5.97
N PHE A 319 23.24 2.59 4.83
CA PHE A 319 23.16 3.23 3.53
C PHE A 319 21.97 4.20 3.41
N GLU A 320 20.83 3.92 4.04
CA GLU A 320 19.70 4.86 4.11
C GLU A 320 20.11 6.19 4.78
N THR A 321 20.89 6.10 5.86
CA THR A 321 21.34 7.28 6.62
C THR A 321 22.26 8.14 5.76
N GLU A 322 23.30 7.56 5.18
CA GLU A 322 24.25 8.22 4.27
C GLU A 322 23.53 8.82 3.04
N TYR A 323 22.60 8.07 2.44
CA TYR A 323 21.80 8.54 1.31
C TYR A 323 20.94 9.76 1.66
N ARG A 324 20.26 9.74 2.82
CA ARG A 324 19.42 10.87 3.28
C ARG A 324 20.26 12.12 3.58
N GLU A 325 21.46 11.97 4.13
CA GLU A 325 22.40 13.09 4.36
C GLU A 325 22.84 13.74 3.03
N VAL A 326 23.28 12.93 2.06
CA VAL A 326 23.69 13.44 0.74
C VAL A 326 22.52 14.07 -0.01
N LEU A 327 21.31 13.48 0.07
CA LEU A 327 20.11 14.04 -0.54
C LEU A 327 19.72 15.39 0.08
N ALA A 328 19.88 15.57 1.39
CA ALA A 328 19.65 16.84 2.06
C ALA A 328 20.63 17.93 1.56
N GLN A 329 21.93 17.62 1.50
CA GLN A 329 22.96 18.54 0.97
C GLN A 329 22.71 18.91 -0.49
N PHE A 330 22.35 17.93 -1.34
CA PHE A 330 22.01 18.17 -2.74
C PHE A 330 20.77 19.07 -2.88
N THR A 331 19.75 18.85 -2.04
CA THR A 331 18.52 19.66 -2.03
C THR A 331 18.81 21.10 -1.60
N GLU A 332 19.64 21.30 -0.57
CA GLU A 332 20.08 22.62 -0.13
C GLU A 332 20.85 23.35 -1.24
N MET A 333 21.83 22.69 -1.86
CA MET A 333 22.64 23.29 -2.92
C MET A 333 21.81 23.63 -4.17
N THR A 334 20.83 22.80 -4.50
CA THR A 334 19.88 23.05 -5.61
C THR A 334 18.96 24.24 -5.29
N SER A 335 18.49 24.35 -4.04
CA SER A 335 17.71 25.50 -3.57
C SER A 335 18.52 26.79 -3.66
N ARG A 336 19.77 26.79 -3.17
CA ARG A 336 20.69 27.93 -3.25
C ARG A 336 20.97 28.34 -4.70
N TYR A 337 21.22 27.38 -5.59
CA TYR A 337 21.37 27.66 -7.02
C TYR A 337 20.14 28.34 -7.65
N ALA A 338 18.93 27.91 -7.28
CA ALA A 338 17.69 28.53 -7.74
C ALA A 338 17.52 29.97 -7.20
N GLN A 339 17.87 30.21 -5.94
CA GLN A 339 17.86 31.55 -5.33
C GLN A 339 18.85 32.51 -6.01
N GLU A 340 20.09 32.08 -6.24
CA GLU A 340 21.12 32.86 -6.95
C GLU A 340 20.69 33.20 -8.39
N MET A 341 20.13 32.22 -9.11
CA MET A 341 19.60 32.43 -10.46
C MET A 341 18.47 33.48 -10.47
N GLN A 342 17.54 33.39 -9.51
CA GLN A 342 16.45 34.36 -9.36
C GLN A 342 16.97 35.76 -9.02
N ALA A 343 17.93 35.87 -8.09
CA ALA A 343 18.53 37.14 -7.70
C ALA A 343 19.26 37.82 -8.88
N ILE A 344 19.98 37.06 -9.70
CA ILE A 344 20.61 37.56 -10.94
C ILE A 344 19.56 38.05 -11.94
N ASP A 345 18.49 37.29 -12.16
CA ASP A 345 17.41 37.69 -13.08
C ASP A 345 16.69 38.97 -12.62
N ASP A 346 16.49 39.16 -11.31
CA ASP A 346 15.86 40.37 -10.76
C ASP A 346 16.80 41.59 -10.81
N LEU A 347 18.10 41.42 -10.54
CA LEU A 347 19.11 42.47 -10.78
C LEU A 347 19.17 42.88 -12.26
N LEU A 348 19.07 41.91 -13.18
CA LEU A 348 19.04 42.19 -14.63
C LEU A 348 17.75 42.93 -15.04
N LYS A 349 16.59 42.58 -14.49
CA LYS A 349 15.34 43.34 -14.69
C LYS A 349 15.47 44.78 -14.18
N GLN A 350 15.97 44.97 -12.95
CA GLN A 350 16.16 46.29 -12.35
C GLN A 350 17.11 47.16 -13.18
N ARG A 351 18.26 46.60 -13.60
CA ARG A 351 19.20 47.27 -14.52
C ARG A 351 18.52 47.67 -15.83
N ASN A 352 17.76 46.77 -16.45
CA ASN A 352 17.09 47.05 -17.72
C ASN A 352 16.01 48.14 -17.57
N ALA A 353 15.29 48.18 -16.45
CA ALA A 353 14.34 49.26 -16.14
C ALA A 353 15.04 50.62 -15.97
N ILE A 354 16.19 50.65 -15.27
CA ILE A 354 17.02 51.85 -15.15
C ILE A 354 17.52 52.32 -16.53
N HIS A 355 18.06 51.42 -17.35
CA HIS A 355 18.48 51.72 -18.72
C HIS A 355 17.34 52.26 -19.60
N ALA A 356 16.15 51.69 -19.47
CA ALA A 356 14.96 52.15 -20.18
C ALA A 356 14.62 53.60 -19.78
N SER A 357 14.70 53.97 -18.51
CA SER A 357 14.38 55.33 -18.03
C SER A 357 15.21 56.45 -18.66
N TYR A 358 16.47 56.17 -19.06
CA TYR A 358 17.30 57.11 -19.82
C TYR A 358 16.99 57.15 -21.33
N SER A 359 16.34 56.11 -21.84
CA SER A 359 16.12 55.89 -23.28
C SER A 359 14.69 56.20 -23.72
N THR A 360 13.71 56.14 -22.80
CA THR A 360 12.31 56.49 -23.06
C THR A 360 12.06 57.93 -22.65
N THR A 361 11.95 58.83 -23.62
CA THR A 361 11.36 60.15 -23.38
C THR A 361 9.92 59.98 -22.87
N PRO A 362 9.50 60.70 -21.79
CA PRO A 362 8.12 60.65 -21.35
C PRO A 362 7.18 61.09 -22.47
N PRO A 363 6.05 60.41 -22.71
CA PRO A 363 5.08 60.89 -23.69
C PRO A 363 4.56 62.26 -23.26
N LEU A 364 4.83 63.28 -24.07
CA LEU A 364 4.25 64.61 -23.92
C LEU A 364 2.73 64.45 -23.79
N LYS A 365 2.15 64.92 -22.67
CA LYS A 365 0.70 64.97 -22.46
C LYS A 365 0.08 65.89 -23.50
N ARG A 366 -0.29 65.36 -24.67
CA ARG A 366 -1.17 66.06 -25.62
C ARG A 366 -2.59 66.03 -25.08
N SER A 367 -3.02 67.19 -24.60
CA SER A 367 -4.42 67.50 -24.35
C SER A 367 -5.27 67.20 -25.60
N SER A 368 -6.43 66.58 -25.39
CA SER A 368 -7.41 66.35 -26.42
C SER A 368 -8.07 67.65 -26.89
N SER A 369 -7.91 67.98 -28.18
CA SER A 369 -8.84 68.85 -28.92
C SER A 369 -8.83 68.40 -30.39
N GLY A 370 -10.01 68.12 -30.95
CA GLY A 370 -10.13 67.55 -32.30
C GLY A 370 -10.59 68.57 -33.34
N SER A 371 -10.46 68.22 -34.62
CA SER A 371 -11.33 68.70 -35.68
C SER A 371 -11.33 67.73 -36.89
N LYS A 372 -12.43 67.74 -37.66
CA LYS A 372 -12.70 66.91 -38.85
C LYS A 372 -12.07 67.57 -40.10
N SER A 373 -11.79 66.89 -41.22
CA SER A 373 -12.84 66.40 -42.15
C SER A 373 -12.25 65.85 -43.48
N ARG A 374 -13.05 65.00 -44.17
CA ARG A 374 -13.12 64.70 -45.65
C ARG A 374 -11.81 64.35 -46.41
N GLY A 375 -11.70 63.36 -47.32
CA GLY A 375 -12.64 62.49 -48.05
C GLY A 375 -12.40 62.62 -49.58
N SER A 376 -12.55 61.63 -50.48
CA SER A 376 -13.01 60.22 -50.41
C SER A 376 -12.65 59.47 -51.75
N PHE A 377 -13.04 58.19 -51.92
CA PHE A 377 -12.83 57.31 -53.11
C PHE A 377 -11.36 56.84 -53.36
N LYS A 378 -11.02 55.72 -54.04
CA LYS A 378 -11.78 54.68 -54.79
C LYS A 378 -11.01 53.33 -54.79
N GLU A 379 -11.74 52.21 -54.84
CA GLU A 379 -11.26 50.83 -55.15
C GLU A 379 -11.24 50.60 -56.70
N PRO A 380 -10.87 49.43 -57.32
CA PRO A 380 -10.38 48.14 -56.79
C PRO A 380 -9.31 47.37 -57.65
N LYS A 381 -9.07 46.07 -57.32
CA LYS A 381 -8.71 44.93 -58.22
C LYS A 381 -7.31 44.87 -58.88
N THR A 382 -6.70 43.72 -59.24
CA THR A 382 -6.77 42.27 -58.88
C THR A 382 -5.49 41.59 -59.40
N GLU A 383 -5.10 40.41 -58.86
CA GLU A 383 -4.28 39.36 -59.54
C GLU A 383 -2.86 39.78 -60.04
N GLU A 384 -1.86 38.93 -60.33
CA GLU A 384 -1.63 37.49 -60.15
C GLU A 384 -0.10 37.20 -60.05
N GLU A 385 0.25 35.94 -59.77
CA GLU A 385 1.52 35.23 -60.08
C GLU A 385 2.92 35.70 -59.58
N ARG A 386 3.65 34.72 -59.04
CA ARG A 386 5.13 34.63 -59.03
C ARG A 386 5.54 33.75 -60.24
N PRO A 387 6.79 33.85 -60.78
CA PRO A 387 7.87 33.04 -60.18
C PRO A 387 9.28 33.65 -60.22
N ALA A 388 10.21 32.87 -59.66
CA ALA A 388 11.65 33.01 -59.48
C ALA A 388 12.46 33.53 -60.72
N SER A 389 13.74 33.97 -60.62
CA SER A 389 14.80 33.42 -59.78
C SER A 389 16.14 34.21 -59.79
N GLN A 390 17.06 33.82 -58.89
CA GLN A 390 18.54 33.85 -58.97
C GLN A 390 19.38 35.16 -58.92
N THR A 391 20.16 35.23 -57.82
CA THR A 391 21.56 35.73 -57.71
C THR A 391 21.79 37.27 -57.80
N ASN A 392 22.79 37.89 -57.15
CA ASN A 392 24.03 37.37 -56.56
C ASN A 392 24.57 38.27 -55.40
N ARG A 393 25.61 37.77 -54.69
CA ARG A 393 26.60 38.49 -53.83
C ARG A 393 26.24 38.92 -52.40
N LYS A 394 26.39 37.93 -51.51
CA LYS A 394 27.18 37.95 -50.25
C LYS A 394 27.82 39.29 -49.81
N LYS A 395 27.61 39.64 -48.53
CA LYS A 395 28.71 39.94 -47.60
C LYS A 395 28.39 39.36 -46.21
N TYR A 396 29.37 38.68 -45.62
CA TYR A 396 29.28 38.05 -44.30
C TYR A 396 29.63 39.05 -43.20
N TRP A 397 28.95 38.97 -42.04
CA TRP A 397 29.68 38.83 -40.78
C TRP A 397 28.87 38.00 -39.76
N THR A 398 29.61 37.29 -38.92
CA THR A 398 29.18 36.25 -38.01
C THR A 398 28.71 36.81 -36.68
N LYS A 399 27.76 36.13 -36.03
CA LYS A 399 27.74 36.06 -34.56
C LYS A 399 27.24 34.69 -34.10
N ASP A 400 28.10 33.99 -33.39
CA ASP A 400 27.85 32.61 -32.97
C ASP A 400 26.63 32.48 -32.08
N ARG A 401 25.70 31.62 -32.51
CA ARG A 401 24.57 31.18 -31.71
C ARG A 401 25.04 30.06 -30.80
N LEU A 402 25.76 30.43 -29.73
CA LEU A 402 26.27 29.49 -28.73
C LEU A 402 25.12 28.63 -28.19
N LYS A 403 25.13 27.37 -28.62
CA LYS A 403 24.12 26.36 -28.27
C LYS A 403 24.21 26.11 -26.77
N LYS A 404 23.19 26.53 -26.00
CA LYS A 404 23.00 26.09 -24.62
C LYS A 404 22.88 24.55 -24.60
N LYS A 405 23.98 23.85 -24.31
CA LYS A 405 23.95 22.41 -24.04
C LYS A 405 23.14 22.22 -22.76
N LYS A 406 21.94 21.64 -22.88
CA LYS A 406 21.15 21.19 -21.74
C LYS A 406 21.88 20.01 -21.09
N TRP A 407 22.56 20.24 -19.98
CA TRP A 407 23.15 19.17 -19.16
C TRP A 407 22.13 18.65 -18.12
N TYR A 408 20.96 18.24 -18.62
CA TYR A 408 20.03 17.37 -17.90
C TYR A 408 19.35 16.48 -18.93
N ASN A 409 19.93 15.28 -19.11
CA ASN A 409 19.34 14.18 -19.87
C ASN A 409 20.09 12.87 -19.54
N ILE A 410 20.11 12.49 -18.26
CA ILE A 410 20.37 11.10 -17.89
C ILE A 410 19.08 10.33 -18.18
N HIS A 411 18.98 9.75 -19.37
CA HIS A 411 17.97 8.74 -19.64
C HIS A 411 18.34 7.47 -18.88
N LEU A 412 17.64 7.19 -17.77
CA LEU A 412 17.61 5.87 -17.14
C LEU A 412 16.90 4.87 -18.08
N LYS A 413 17.61 4.44 -19.12
CA LYS A 413 17.30 3.19 -19.81
C LYS A 413 17.90 2.04 -18.98
N VAL A 414 17.06 1.47 -18.12
CA VAL A 414 17.31 0.13 -17.58
C VAL A 414 17.21 -0.85 -18.74
N ASP A 415 18.35 -1.21 -19.32
CA ASP A 415 18.38 -2.28 -20.31
C ASP A 415 18.48 -3.63 -19.60
N LYS A 416 17.53 -4.52 -19.90
CA LYS A 416 17.43 -5.83 -19.26
C LYS A 416 18.16 -6.84 -20.14
N THR A 417 19.42 -7.19 -19.84
CA THR A 417 19.92 -8.56 -20.08
C THR A 417 21.30 -8.84 -19.46
N LYS A 418 21.33 -9.96 -18.71
CA LYS A 418 22.48 -10.80 -18.33
C LYS A 418 23.42 -10.35 -17.18
N PRO A 419 24.09 -11.31 -16.52
CA PRO A 419 24.62 -11.14 -15.15
C PRO A 419 26.15 -11.14 -15.06
N CYS A 420 26.66 -10.71 -13.90
CA CYS A 420 27.79 -11.29 -13.17
C CYS A 420 27.45 -11.21 -11.67
#